data_AF-A0A1G1H5Y8-F1
#
_entry.id   AF-A0A1G1H5Y8-F1
#
_cell.length_a   1.000
_cell.length_b   1.000
_cell.length_c   1.000
_cell.angle_alpha   90.00
_cell.angle_beta   90.00
_cell.angle_gamma   90.00
#
_symmetry.space_group_name_H-M   'P 1'
#
loop_
_entity.id
_entity.type
_entity.pdbx_description
1 polymer ?
#
loop_
_entity_poly.entity_id
_entity_poly.type
_entity_poly.pdbx_seq_one_letter_code
_entity_poly.pdbx_strand_id
1 'polypeptide(L)'
;MKKIKVWDLQTRIFHWMLVVCISCALVLADMPGYLGYKIIESDSWLGFHIAAGSGAGLLLAFRIFWGFTGHYYSRFISFRFSLKELIEYIKAVLKNQKTSYTGHNPGASWTVMGIINIGLFAVFTGIVVFGIDERRGILKFLYADYHPYVNALKFIHHLSAYLLLGLILIHISGILSETIRHKTGIITAMFTGNKYSDEPERKIKLNIFLTVISFLWVISPLPLAFYLYNLIHSTVPTRITIPDVYKKECSTCHMAFPPNVLPAKSWQAMLSNLKDHFGDNASLDEQTRNKIEGFLVKNSAENSTEEASFKLLRSIEDKNNPPIRITEIAYWGKKHKGIKPDVYKHKSVTSRINCTACHKWAEYGSFEDNDIRIPR
;
A
#
# COMPACT_ATOMS: atom_id res chain seq x y z
N MET A 1 25.17 25.98 -29.27
CA MET A 1 24.90 25.36 -27.96
C MET A 1 26.20 25.08 -27.20
N LYS A 2 26.28 25.52 -25.95
CA LYS A 2 27.32 25.19 -24.98
C LYS A 2 26.79 24.17 -23.97
N LYS A 3 27.66 23.36 -23.39
CA LYS A 3 27.30 22.45 -22.30
C LYS A 3 27.18 23.26 -21.01
N ILE A 4 26.00 23.23 -20.38
CA ILE A 4 25.70 23.95 -19.14
C ILE A 4 25.11 23.00 -18.10
N LYS A 5 25.28 23.32 -16.81
CA LYS A 5 24.66 22.56 -15.71
C LYS A 5 23.23 23.06 -15.47
N VAL A 6 22.24 22.19 -15.69
CA VAL A 6 20.82 22.50 -15.53
C VAL A 6 20.24 21.87 -14.27
N TRP A 7 20.62 20.63 -13.98
CA TRP A 7 20.11 19.87 -12.83
C TRP A 7 21.21 19.64 -11.81
N ASP A 8 20.91 19.96 -10.55
CA ASP A 8 21.75 19.62 -9.42
C ASP A 8 21.69 18.14 -9.08
N LEU A 9 22.50 17.72 -8.10
CA LEU A 9 22.57 16.32 -7.68
C LEU A 9 21.27 15.86 -6.99
N GLN A 10 20.71 16.69 -6.12
CA GLN A 10 19.53 16.37 -5.32
C GLN A 10 18.30 16.20 -6.20
N THR A 11 18.09 17.07 -7.19
CA THR A 11 17.01 16.93 -8.18
C THR A 11 17.12 15.59 -8.94
N ARG A 12 18.34 15.15 -9.28
CA ARG A 12 18.55 13.86 -9.99
C ARG A 12 18.30 12.66 -9.08
N ILE A 13 18.81 12.68 -7.85
CA ILE A 13 18.56 11.61 -6.86
C ILE A 13 17.05 11.52 -6.59
N PHE A 14 16.40 12.64 -6.31
CA PHE A 14 14.95 12.73 -6.17
C PHE A 14 14.23 12.09 -7.36
N HIS A 15 14.59 12.46 -8.59
CA HIS A 15 13.93 11.97 -9.80
C HIS A 15 14.04 10.44 -9.90
N TRP A 16 15.24 9.88 -9.80
CA TRP A 16 15.43 8.43 -9.93
C TRP A 16 14.82 7.64 -8.77
N MET A 17 14.91 8.16 -7.55
CA MET A 17 14.21 7.57 -6.40
C MET A 17 12.70 7.57 -6.61
N LEU A 18 12.13 8.67 -7.15
CA LEU A 18 10.70 8.76 -7.42
C LEU A 18 10.28 7.77 -8.52
N VAL A 19 11.08 7.63 -9.57
CA VAL A 19 10.87 6.62 -10.62
C VAL A 19 10.83 5.23 -10.00
N VAL A 20 11.81 4.87 -9.17
CA VAL A 20 11.83 3.56 -8.49
C VAL A 20 10.61 3.37 -7.60
N CYS A 21 10.28 4.33 -6.73
CA CYS A 21 9.13 4.24 -5.83
C CYS A 21 7.80 4.07 -6.60
N ILE A 22 7.57 4.88 -7.64
CA ILE A 22 6.33 4.80 -8.42
C ILE A 22 6.28 3.49 -9.22
N SER A 23 7.37 3.08 -9.87
CA SER A 23 7.42 1.80 -10.60
C SER A 23 7.17 0.61 -9.69
N CYS A 24 7.79 0.57 -8.52
CA CYS A 24 7.50 -0.46 -7.51
C CYS A 24 6.03 -0.41 -7.10
N ALA A 25 5.48 0.75 -6.74
CA ALA A 25 4.09 0.86 -6.32
C ALA A 25 3.10 0.38 -7.39
N LEU A 26 3.33 0.74 -8.67
CA LEU A 26 2.47 0.34 -9.79
C LEU A 26 2.54 -1.16 -10.09
N VAL A 27 3.74 -1.75 -10.05
CA VAL A 27 3.92 -3.20 -10.27
C VAL A 27 3.32 -4.01 -9.13
N LEU A 28 3.61 -3.61 -7.88
CA LEU A 28 3.15 -4.30 -6.67
C LEU A 28 1.63 -4.23 -6.48
N ALA A 29 0.98 -3.22 -7.04
CA ALA A 29 -0.48 -3.09 -7.05
C ALA A 29 -1.17 -4.01 -8.09
N ASP A 30 -0.41 -4.84 -8.82
CA ASP A 30 -0.90 -5.70 -9.91
C ASP A 30 -1.78 -4.94 -10.92
N MET A 31 -1.38 -3.71 -11.27
CA MET A 31 -2.08 -2.89 -12.27
C MET A 31 -2.37 -3.64 -13.59
N PRO A 32 -1.49 -4.54 -14.09
CA PRO A 32 -1.79 -5.33 -15.29
C PRO A 32 -2.90 -6.38 -15.10
N GLY A 33 -3.28 -6.70 -13.86
CA GLY A 33 -4.41 -7.58 -13.55
C GLY A 33 -5.74 -7.05 -14.09
N TYR A 34 -5.93 -5.74 -14.18
CA TYR A 34 -7.09 -5.11 -14.83
C TYR A 34 -7.12 -5.33 -16.35
N LEU A 35 -5.96 -5.57 -16.97
CA LEU A 35 -5.82 -5.94 -18.38
C LEU A 35 -5.81 -7.47 -18.59
N GLY A 36 -6.08 -8.25 -17.54
CA GLY A 36 -6.09 -9.71 -17.56
C GLY A 36 -4.72 -10.37 -17.34
N TYR A 37 -3.67 -9.60 -17.05
CA TYR A 37 -2.32 -10.10 -16.81
C TYR A 37 -1.99 -10.03 -15.32
N LYS A 38 -2.23 -11.12 -14.59
CA LYS A 38 -1.90 -11.20 -13.16
C LYS A 38 -0.40 -11.43 -12.99
N ILE A 39 0.35 -10.39 -12.63
CA ILE A 39 1.80 -10.46 -12.43
C ILE A 39 2.12 -10.86 -11.01
N ILE A 40 1.31 -10.40 -10.04
CA ILE A 40 1.53 -10.63 -8.62
C ILE A 40 0.25 -11.19 -8.00
N GLU A 41 0.29 -12.43 -7.51
CA GLU A 41 -0.89 -13.16 -7.01
C GLU A 41 -1.16 -13.04 -5.50
N SER A 42 -0.61 -12.08 -4.75
CA SER A 42 -0.84 -12.09 -3.30
C SER A 42 -0.89 -10.73 -2.60
N ASP A 43 -1.83 -10.64 -1.66
CA ASP A 43 -1.94 -9.56 -0.66
C ASP A 43 -0.63 -9.38 0.14
N SER A 44 0.26 -10.38 0.16
CA SER A 44 1.60 -10.32 0.77
C SER A 44 2.56 -9.26 0.21
N TRP A 45 2.22 -8.62 -0.91
CA TRP A 45 3.02 -7.51 -1.46
C TRP A 45 2.51 -6.13 -1.05
N LEU A 46 1.39 -6.06 -0.34
CA LEU A 46 0.78 -4.82 0.10
C LEU A 46 1.72 -3.97 0.97
N GLY A 47 2.49 -4.61 1.85
CA GLY A 47 3.48 -3.91 2.68
C GLY A 47 4.54 -3.16 1.86
N PHE A 48 5.01 -3.77 0.76
CA PHE A 48 5.95 -3.12 -0.16
C PHE A 48 5.29 -2.01 -0.97
N HIS A 49 4.03 -2.18 -1.38
CA HIS A 49 3.27 -1.13 -2.05
C HIS A 49 3.11 0.11 -1.15
N ILE A 50 2.74 -0.08 0.12
CA ILE A 50 2.61 0.99 1.11
C ILE A 50 3.95 1.69 1.34
N ALA A 51 5.04 0.93 1.48
CA ALA A 51 6.38 1.48 1.65
C ALA A 51 6.80 2.34 0.43
N ALA A 52 6.58 1.83 -0.79
CA ALA A 52 6.89 2.53 -2.03
C ALA A 52 6.06 3.81 -2.20
N GLY A 53 4.74 3.74 -1.96
CA GLY A 53 3.83 4.89 -2.00
C GLY A 53 4.18 5.96 -0.95
N SER A 54 4.51 5.55 0.27
CA SER A 54 4.94 6.47 1.33
C SER A 54 6.28 7.13 0.99
N GLY A 55 7.22 6.38 0.41
CA GLY A 55 8.48 6.91 -0.12
C GLY A 55 8.25 7.94 -1.24
N ALA A 56 7.35 7.65 -2.18
CA ALA A 56 6.94 8.60 -3.22
C ALA A 56 6.33 9.87 -2.60
N GLY A 57 5.48 9.75 -1.57
CA GLY A 57 4.92 10.87 -0.83
C GLY A 57 5.98 11.79 -0.22
N LEU A 58 6.99 11.22 0.45
CA LEU A 58 8.11 12.00 1.00
C LEU A 58 8.91 12.73 -0.09
N LEU A 59 9.15 12.08 -1.22
CA LEU A 59 9.86 12.67 -2.35
C LEU A 59 9.04 13.78 -3.02
N LEU A 60 7.74 13.60 -3.17
CA LEU A 60 6.86 14.64 -3.71
C LEU A 60 6.78 15.84 -2.77
N ALA A 61 6.74 15.63 -1.46
CA ALA A 61 6.83 16.71 -0.48
C ALA A 61 8.18 17.45 -0.58
N PHE A 62 9.30 16.72 -0.71
CA PHE A 62 10.59 17.32 -1.02
C PHE A 62 10.53 18.14 -2.31
N ARG A 63 9.89 17.64 -3.37
CA ARG A 63 9.82 18.33 -4.65
C ARG A 63 9.07 19.64 -4.57
N ILE A 64 7.99 19.71 -3.79
CA ILE A 64 7.28 20.95 -3.49
C ILE A 64 8.22 21.94 -2.82
N PHE A 65 8.89 21.52 -1.73
CA PHE A 65 9.86 22.36 -1.03
C PHE A 65 10.98 22.85 -1.96
N TRP A 66 11.59 21.95 -2.73
CA TRP A 66 12.66 22.23 -3.69
C TRP A 66 12.18 23.10 -4.86
N GLY A 67 10.88 23.11 -5.15
CA GLY A 67 10.25 24.00 -6.12
C GLY A 67 10.22 25.47 -5.68
N PHE A 68 10.44 25.75 -4.40
CA PHE A 68 10.57 27.12 -3.91
C PHE A 68 12.02 27.49 -3.60
N THR A 69 12.77 26.56 -2.98
CA THR A 69 14.09 26.84 -2.41
C THR A 69 15.27 26.32 -3.23
N GLY A 70 15.02 25.43 -4.19
CA GLY A 70 16.04 24.76 -4.98
C GLY A 70 16.67 25.66 -6.05
N HIS A 71 17.39 25.03 -6.97
CA HIS A 71 18.07 25.74 -8.05
C HIS A 71 17.12 26.42 -9.03
N TYR A 72 17.65 27.40 -9.76
CA TYR A 72 16.88 28.24 -10.69
C TYR A 72 15.91 27.45 -11.57
N TYR A 73 16.39 26.39 -12.24
CA TYR A 73 15.57 25.56 -13.15
C TYR A 73 14.64 24.56 -12.43
N SER A 74 14.88 24.30 -11.15
CA SER A 74 14.03 23.44 -10.30
C SER A 74 12.87 24.23 -9.68
N ARG A 75 12.95 25.55 -9.62
CA ARG A 75 11.92 26.39 -8.98
C ARG A 75 10.69 26.57 -9.86
N PHE A 76 9.51 26.59 -9.25
CA PHE A 76 8.25 26.80 -9.97
C PHE A 76 8.17 28.16 -10.66
N ILE A 77 8.92 29.17 -10.21
CA ILE A 77 9.00 30.46 -10.89
C ILE A 77 9.62 30.38 -12.30
N SER A 78 10.41 29.34 -12.60
CA SER A 78 10.94 29.12 -13.94
C SER A 78 9.98 28.34 -14.85
N PHE A 79 8.83 27.91 -14.34
CA PHE A 79 7.85 27.12 -15.10
C PHE A 79 6.98 28.03 -15.95
N ARG A 80 6.47 27.48 -17.05
CA ARG A 80 5.66 28.19 -18.04
C ARG A 80 4.22 27.68 -17.99
N PHE A 81 3.36 28.36 -17.24
CA PHE A 81 1.95 27.97 -17.05
C PHE A 81 0.96 28.78 -17.90
N SER A 82 1.43 29.45 -18.96
CA SER A 82 0.54 30.11 -19.91
C SER A 82 -0.16 29.09 -20.80
N LEU A 83 -1.50 29.08 -20.80
CA LEU A 83 -2.30 28.19 -21.67
C LEU A 83 -2.05 28.50 -23.15
N LYS A 84 -1.86 29.79 -23.49
CA LYS A 84 -1.53 30.22 -24.84
C LYS A 84 -0.18 29.65 -25.29
N GLU A 85 0.85 29.76 -24.46
CA GLU A 85 2.18 29.21 -24.77
C GLU A 85 2.15 27.68 -24.89
N LEU A 86 1.33 27.00 -24.08
CA LEU A 86 1.13 25.55 -24.20
C LEU A 86 0.56 25.16 -25.56
N ILE A 87 -0.51 25.84 -25.99
CA ILE A 87 -1.16 25.56 -27.29
C ILE A 87 -0.19 25.85 -28.43
N GLU A 88 0.54 26.96 -28.38
CA GLU A 88 1.56 27.31 -29.38
C GLU A 88 2.69 26.28 -29.41
N TYR A 89 3.17 25.83 -28.25
CA TYR A 89 4.17 24.79 -28.13
C TYR A 89 3.70 23.46 -28.74
N ILE A 90 2.48 23.01 -28.43
CA ILE A 90 1.91 21.78 -29.00
C ILE A 90 1.80 21.89 -30.52
N LYS A 91 1.31 23.02 -31.05
CA LYS A 91 1.24 23.26 -32.50
C LYS A 91 2.63 23.22 -33.15
N ALA A 92 3.64 23.80 -32.50
CA ALA A 92 5.02 23.77 -32.98
C ALA A 92 5.60 22.35 -33.00
N VAL A 93 5.29 21.54 -31.97
CA VAL A 93 5.67 20.12 -31.92
C VAL A 93 5.04 19.34 -33.07
N LEU A 94 3.74 19.50 -33.31
CA LEU A 94 3.02 18.84 -34.39
C LEU A 94 3.52 19.25 -35.79
N LYS A 95 3.95 20.51 -35.94
CA LYS A 95 4.55 21.03 -37.18
C LYS A 95 6.05 20.75 -37.30
N ASN A 96 6.63 20.01 -36.35
CA ASN A 96 8.06 19.72 -36.26
C ASN A 96 8.96 20.99 -36.29
N GLN A 97 8.49 22.11 -35.75
CA GLN A 97 9.23 23.36 -35.70
C GLN A 97 10.23 23.35 -34.54
N LYS A 98 11.44 23.89 -34.72
CA LYS A 98 12.41 23.95 -33.61
C LYS A 98 12.00 25.00 -32.57
N THR A 99 11.74 24.55 -31.35
CA THR A 99 11.61 25.38 -30.14
C THR A 99 12.85 25.26 -29.26
N SER A 100 13.29 26.30 -28.55
CA SER A 100 14.44 26.21 -27.64
C SER A 100 14.03 26.61 -26.22
N TYR A 101 14.21 25.68 -25.27
CA TYR A 101 13.98 25.91 -23.84
C TYR A 101 15.11 25.28 -23.02
N THR A 102 15.71 26.07 -22.13
CA THR A 102 16.82 25.59 -21.31
C THR A 102 16.35 24.70 -20.16
N GLY A 103 15.34 25.17 -19.41
CA GLY A 103 14.68 24.43 -18.34
C GLY A 103 13.47 23.64 -18.84
N HIS A 104 12.32 23.84 -18.20
CA HIS A 104 11.06 23.24 -18.62
C HIS A 104 10.45 24.04 -19.79
N ASN A 105 10.07 23.34 -20.86
CA ASN A 105 9.16 23.90 -21.86
C ASN A 105 7.72 23.94 -21.30
N PRO A 106 6.77 24.61 -21.98
CA PRO A 106 5.38 24.68 -21.52
C PRO A 106 4.76 23.31 -21.27
N GLY A 107 4.88 22.37 -22.21
CA GLY A 107 4.36 21.01 -22.04
C GLY A 107 4.93 20.29 -20.81
N ALA A 108 6.24 20.35 -20.63
CA ALA A 108 6.93 19.76 -19.48
C ALA A 108 6.50 20.43 -18.16
N SER A 109 6.28 21.75 -18.14
CA SER A 109 5.81 22.47 -16.96
C SER A 109 4.45 21.95 -16.48
N TRP A 110 3.50 21.83 -17.40
CA TRP A 110 2.16 21.29 -17.13
C TRP A 110 2.20 19.82 -16.72
N THR A 111 2.95 18.98 -17.44
CA THR A 111 3.06 17.55 -17.12
C THR A 111 3.70 17.31 -15.76
N VAL A 112 4.79 18.01 -15.41
CA VAL A 112 5.43 17.88 -14.09
C VAL A 112 4.48 18.31 -12.97
N MET A 113 3.75 19.42 -13.16
CA MET A 113 2.74 19.85 -12.18
C MET A 113 1.59 18.84 -12.05
N GLY A 114 1.15 18.25 -13.15
CA GLY A 114 0.16 17.17 -13.14
C GLY A 114 0.64 15.94 -12.35
N ILE A 115 1.87 15.48 -12.62
CA ILE A 115 2.48 14.34 -11.90
C ILE A 115 2.57 14.61 -10.40
N ILE A 116 2.97 15.83 -10.01
CA ILE A 116 3.06 16.21 -8.60
C ILE A 116 1.68 16.17 -7.94
N ASN A 117 0.67 16.81 -8.52
CA ASN A 117 -0.66 16.90 -7.91
C ASN A 117 -1.39 15.55 -7.88
N ILE A 118 -1.43 14.84 -9.00
CA ILE A 118 -2.06 13.52 -9.08
C ILE A 118 -1.28 12.49 -8.24
N GLY A 119 0.05 12.59 -8.21
CA GLY A 119 0.88 11.75 -7.35
C GLY A 119 0.60 11.97 -5.86
N LEU A 120 0.52 13.23 -5.41
CA LEU A 120 0.15 13.56 -4.03
C LEU A 120 -1.27 13.09 -3.69
N PHE A 121 -2.22 13.25 -4.63
CA PHE A 121 -3.59 12.76 -4.47
C PHE A 121 -3.66 11.24 -4.38
N ALA A 122 -2.88 10.51 -5.20
CA ALA A 122 -2.77 9.06 -5.14
C ALA A 122 -2.20 8.59 -3.79
N VAL A 123 -1.15 9.24 -3.29
CA VAL A 123 -0.59 8.94 -1.96
C VAL A 123 -1.62 9.21 -0.87
N PHE A 124 -2.29 10.37 -0.91
CA PHE A 124 -3.31 10.72 0.08
C PHE A 124 -4.46 9.71 0.12
N THR A 125 -5.04 9.40 -1.04
CA THR A 125 -6.11 8.40 -1.14
C THR A 125 -5.65 7.02 -0.71
N GLY A 126 -4.39 6.65 -0.97
CA GLY A 126 -3.80 5.40 -0.49
C GLY A 126 -3.71 5.32 1.05
N ILE A 127 -3.30 6.41 1.71
CA ILE A 127 -3.28 6.49 3.19
C ILE A 127 -4.69 6.36 3.77
N VAL A 128 -5.69 6.98 3.13
CA VAL A 128 -7.11 6.88 3.52
C VAL A 128 -7.63 5.45 3.36
N VAL A 129 -7.38 4.82 2.21
CA VAL A 129 -7.78 3.43 1.95
C VAL A 129 -7.11 2.48 2.94
N PHE A 130 -5.82 2.65 3.23
CA PHE A 130 -5.11 1.84 4.23
C PHE A 130 -5.72 1.98 5.63
N GLY A 131 -6.11 3.21 6.01
CA GLY A 131 -6.82 3.49 7.26
C GLY A 131 -8.18 2.82 7.38
N ILE A 132 -8.93 2.76 6.28
CA ILE A 132 -10.33 2.31 6.30
C ILE A 132 -10.49 0.83 5.93
N ASP A 133 -9.67 0.29 5.04
CA ASP A 133 -9.77 -1.10 4.59
C ASP A 133 -9.01 -2.06 5.51
N GLU A 134 -7.81 -1.66 5.93
CA GLU A 134 -6.94 -2.48 6.79
C GLU A 134 -7.07 -2.10 8.27
N ARG A 135 -7.80 -1.01 8.59
CA ARG A 135 -7.92 -0.44 9.95
C ARG A 135 -6.54 -0.18 10.60
N ARG A 136 -5.54 0.17 9.77
CA ARG A 136 -4.14 0.40 10.18
C ARG A 136 -3.66 1.82 9.86
N GLY A 137 -2.50 2.19 10.38
CA GLY A 137 -1.90 3.50 10.13
C GLY A 137 -2.57 4.68 10.86
N ILE A 138 -2.14 5.90 10.50
CA ILE A 138 -2.52 7.13 11.21
C ILE A 138 -4.01 7.48 11.09
N LEU A 139 -4.68 6.99 10.03
CA LEU A 139 -6.09 7.25 9.74
C LEU A 139 -7.02 6.10 10.12
N LYS A 140 -6.58 5.14 10.94
CA LYS A 140 -7.41 3.99 11.37
C LYS A 140 -8.72 4.37 12.06
N PHE A 141 -8.79 5.58 12.63
CA PHE A 141 -9.99 6.09 13.30
C PHE A 141 -11.13 6.38 12.32
N LEU A 142 -10.84 6.65 11.04
CA LEU A 142 -11.85 6.88 10.00
C LEU A 142 -12.66 5.63 9.66
N TYR A 143 -12.19 4.45 10.08
CA TYR A 143 -12.86 3.18 9.82
C TYR A 143 -14.34 3.21 10.22
N ALA A 144 -14.64 3.67 11.44
CA ALA A 144 -15.99 3.57 12.01
C ALA A 144 -17.05 4.29 11.16
N ASP A 145 -16.69 5.46 10.64
CA ASP A 145 -17.63 6.34 9.93
C ASP A 145 -17.61 6.12 8.41
N TYR A 146 -16.46 5.75 7.83
CA TYR A 146 -16.26 5.82 6.38
C TYR A 146 -16.10 4.47 5.67
N HIS A 147 -16.06 3.36 6.41
CA HIS A 147 -15.93 2.02 5.82
C HIS A 147 -17.04 1.58 4.84
N PRO A 148 -18.31 2.03 4.96
CA PRO A 148 -19.31 1.79 3.90
C PRO A 148 -18.88 2.29 2.52
N TYR A 149 -18.01 3.31 2.46
CA TYR A 149 -17.52 3.93 1.23
C TYR A 149 -16.17 3.35 0.75
N VAL A 150 -15.63 2.32 1.41
CA VAL A 150 -14.27 1.80 1.12
C VAL A 150 -14.07 1.40 -0.34
N ASN A 151 -15.08 0.81 -0.99
CA ASN A 151 -14.98 0.41 -2.40
C ASN A 151 -14.89 1.64 -3.33
N ALA A 152 -15.60 2.72 -3.02
CA ALA A 152 -15.52 3.96 -3.78
C ALA A 152 -14.14 4.63 -3.58
N LEU A 153 -13.62 4.62 -2.35
CA LEU A 153 -12.29 5.15 -2.04
C LEU A 153 -11.17 4.36 -2.73
N LYS A 154 -11.27 3.03 -2.75
CA LYS A 154 -10.38 2.15 -3.54
C LYS A 154 -10.43 2.49 -5.02
N PHE A 155 -11.63 2.67 -5.57
CA PHE A 155 -11.80 3.07 -6.96
C PHE A 155 -11.12 4.41 -7.25
N ILE A 156 -11.30 5.41 -6.38
CA ILE A 156 -10.64 6.73 -6.53
C ILE A 156 -9.11 6.57 -6.48
N HIS A 157 -8.59 5.77 -5.56
CA HIS A 157 -7.16 5.50 -5.48
C HIS A 157 -6.63 4.84 -6.77
N HIS A 158 -7.30 3.79 -7.27
CA HIS A 158 -6.94 3.16 -8.53
C HIS A 158 -7.00 4.14 -9.71
N LEU A 159 -8.09 4.91 -9.82
CA LEU A 159 -8.25 5.93 -10.87
C LEU A 159 -7.10 6.94 -10.83
N SER A 160 -6.72 7.43 -9.66
CA SER A 160 -5.59 8.35 -9.51
C SER A 160 -4.26 7.73 -9.95
N ALA A 161 -4.03 6.44 -9.68
CA ALA A 161 -2.85 5.72 -10.14
C ALA A 161 -2.82 5.56 -11.67
N TYR A 162 -3.96 5.27 -12.31
CA TYR A 162 -4.06 5.22 -13.78
C TYR A 162 -3.83 6.59 -14.43
N LEU A 163 -4.40 7.66 -13.85
CA LEU A 163 -4.17 9.02 -14.32
C LEU A 163 -2.69 9.41 -14.19
N LEU A 164 -2.05 9.05 -13.07
CA LEU A 164 -0.62 9.25 -12.88
C LEU A 164 0.21 8.50 -13.94
N LEU A 165 -0.12 7.23 -14.21
CA LEU A 165 0.53 6.45 -15.27
C LEU A 165 0.37 7.12 -16.64
N GLY A 166 -0.84 7.59 -16.98
CA GLY A 166 -1.08 8.34 -18.21
C GLY A 166 -0.19 9.58 -18.33
N LEU A 167 -0.04 10.35 -17.25
CA LEU A 167 0.86 11.51 -17.22
C LEU A 167 2.34 11.12 -17.34
N ILE A 168 2.77 10.01 -16.76
CA ILE A 168 4.13 9.47 -16.91
C ILE A 168 4.38 9.05 -18.36
N LEU A 169 3.42 8.40 -19.03
CA LEU A 169 3.54 8.05 -20.44
C LEU A 169 3.62 9.29 -21.34
N ILE A 170 2.81 10.32 -21.06
CA ILE A 170 2.90 11.62 -21.74
C ILE A 170 4.28 12.25 -21.50
N HIS A 171 4.80 12.20 -20.27
CA HIS A 171 6.11 12.72 -19.92
C HIS A 171 7.24 12.04 -20.71
N ILE A 172 7.26 10.71 -20.72
CA ILE A 172 8.27 9.91 -21.46
C ILE A 172 8.16 10.20 -22.96
N SER A 173 6.94 10.25 -23.50
CA SER A 173 6.71 10.58 -24.92
C SER A 173 7.24 11.97 -25.28
N GLY A 174 7.03 12.96 -24.40
CA GLY A 174 7.58 14.31 -24.53
C GLY A 174 9.11 14.31 -24.54
N ILE A 175 9.75 13.54 -23.66
CA ILE A 175 11.22 13.40 -23.61
C ILE A 175 11.76 12.77 -24.90
N LEU A 176 11.11 11.72 -25.41
CA LEU A 176 11.52 11.07 -26.66
C LEU A 176 11.40 12.01 -27.85
N SER A 177 10.26 12.71 -27.97
CA SER A 177 10.03 13.72 -29.01
C SER A 177 11.10 14.81 -28.98
N GLU A 178 11.37 15.36 -27.80
CA GLU A 178 12.37 16.41 -27.62
C GLU A 178 13.80 15.91 -27.92
N THR A 179 14.12 14.67 -27.53
CA THR A 179 15.42 14.04 -27.79
C THR A 179 15.67 13.88 -29.29
N ILE A 180 14.65 13.43 -30.05
CA ILE A 180 14.73 13.24 -31.50
C ILE A 180 14.86 14.59 -32.22
N ARG A 181 14.04 15.59 -31.83
CA ARG A 181 13.96 16.91 -32.49
C ARG A 181 15.13 17.83 -32.17
N HIS A 182 15.60 17.83 -30.92
CA HIS A 182 16.53 18.84 -30.41
C HIS A 182 17.92 18.34 -30.09
N LYS A 183 18.12 17.03 -29.85
CA LYS A 183 19.44 16.44 -29.53
C LYS A 183 20.20 17.18 -28.42
N THR A 184 19.48 17.76 -27.46
CA THR A 184 20.03 18.60 -26.36
C THR A 184 20.62 17.78 -25.21
N GLY A 185 20.45 16.46 -25.22
CA GLY A 185 20.91 15.56 -24.15
C GLY A 185 20.03 15.61 -22.90
N ILE A 186 18.70 15.66 -23.03
CA ILE A 186 17.79 15.75 -21.87
C ILE A 186 17.84 14.50 -20.99
N ILE A 187 17.89 13.31 -21.60
CA ILE A 187 18.02 12.05 -20.87
C ILE A 187 19.35 12.03 -20.12
N THR A 188 20.46 12.35 -20.80
CA THR A 188 21.80 12.40 -20.19
C THR A 188 21.92 13.48 -19.13
N ALA A 189 21.14 14.57 -19.21
CA ALA A 189 21.07 15.60 -18.18
C ALA A 189 20.52 15.04 -16.85
N MET A 190 19.64 14.04 -16.86
CA MET A 190 19.17 13.38 -15.63
C MET A 190 20.22 12.49 -14.96
N PHE A 191 21.27 12.11 -15.68
CA PHE A 191 22.39 11.35 -15.12
C PHE A 191 23.61 12.21 -14.83
N THR A 192 23.85 13.26 -15.61
CA THR A 192 25.08 14.08 -15.52
C THR A 192 24.84 15.48 -14.96
N GLY A 193 23.60 15.95 -14.96
CA GLY A 193 23.22 17.33 -14.64
C GLY A 193 23.41 18.32 -15.79
N ASN A 194 24.02 17.90 -16.90
CA ASN A 194 24.44 18.79 -17.97
C ASN A 194 23.57 18.65 -19.22
N LYS A 195 23.23 19.79 -19.85
CA LYS A 195 22.46 19.89 -21.10
C LYS A 195 23.20 20.81 -22.06
N TYR A 196 23.01 20.62 -23.36
CA TYR A 196 23.41 21.62 -24.36
C TYR A 196 22.35 22.72 -24.44
N SER A 197 22.75 23.99 -24.32
CA SER A 197 21.86 25.16 -24.46
C SER A 197 22.57 26.35 -25.11
N ASP A 198 21.80 27.25 -25.70
CA ASP A 198 22.28 28.55 -26.18
C ASP A 198 22.22 29.65 -25.11
N GLU A 199 21.52 29.41 -23.99
CA GLU A 199 21.49 30.32 -22.84
C GLU A 199 22.76 30.20 -21.98
N PRO A 200 23.19 31.30 -21.33
CA PRO A 200 24.31 31.27 -20.40
C PRO A 200 24.00 30.43 -19.16
N GLU A 201 25.02 29.74 -18.64
CA GLU A 201 24.91 28.97 -17.41
C GLU A 201 24.60 29.88 -16.22
N ARG A 202 23.54 29.55 -15.48
CA ARG A 202 23.24 30.21 -14.20
C ARG A 202 23.95 29.48 -13.06
N LYS A 203 24.78 30.21 -12.31
CA LYS A 203 25.56 29.64 -11.20
C LYS A 203 24.65 29.01 -10.13
N ILE A 204 25.00 27.79 -9.75
CA ILE A 204 24.40 26.99 -8.69
C ILE A 204 25.08 27.36 -7.36
N LYS A 205 24.41 28.16 -6.53
CA LYS A 205 24.84 28.43 -5.14
C LYS A 205 23.75 27.98 -4.17
N LEU A 206 24.01 26.93 -3.42
CA LEU A 206 23.21 26.51 -2.26
C LEU A 206 24.03 26.74 -1.00
N ASN A 207 23.34 27.04 0.11
CA ASN A 207 23.93 26.95 1.44
C ASN A 207 24.23 25.46 1.74
N ILE A 208 25.41 25.19 2.32
CA ILE A 208 25.83 23.84 2.71
C ILE A 208 24.81 23.15 3.64
N PHE A 209 24.16 23.90 4.54
CA PHE A 209 23.10 23.39 5.39
C PHE A 209 21.91 22.87 4.57
N LEU A 210 21.45 23.66 3.59
CA LEU A 210 20.38 23.25 2.67
C LEU A 210 20.83 22.05 1.82
N THR A 211 22.09 22.00 1.39
CA THR A 211 22.64 20.88 0.62
C THR A 211 22.61 19.57 1.40
N VAL A 212 23.00 19.60 2.68
CA VAL A 212 22.99 18.40 3.54
C VAL A 212 21.56 17.94 3.82
N ILE A 213 20.67 18.85 4.24
CA ILE A 213 19.28 18.49 4.55
C ILE A 213 18.54 17.98 3.32
N SER A 214 18.70 18.63 2.17
CA SER A 214 18.07 18.15 0.93
C SER A 214 18.58 16.78 0.52
N PHE A 215 19.87 16.50 0.70
CA PHE A 215 20.44 15.19 0.45
C PHE A 215 19.85 14.12 1.39
N LEU A 216 19.77 14.41 2.70
CA LEU A 216 19.17 13.50 3.69
C LEU A 216 17.69 13.22 3.40
N TRP A 217 16.94 14.22 2.95
CA TRP A 217 15.53 14.05 2.59
C TRP A 217 15.38 13.15 1.35
N VAL A 218 16.12 13.38 0.27
CA VAL A 218 15.95 12.56 -0.95
C VAL A 218 16.36 11.10 -0.78
N ILE A 219 17.20 10.78 0.21
CA ILE A 219 17.55 9.39 0.56
C ILE A 219 16.65 8.78 1.64
N SER A 220 15.84 9.58 2.33
CA SER A 220 14.96 9.12 3.43
C SER A 220 13.93 8.05 3.05
N PRO A 221 13.51 7.87 1.77
CA PRO A 221 12.66 6.73 1.41
C PRO A 221 13.29 5.37 1.70
N LEU A 222 14.62 5.23 1.69
CA LEU A 222 15.31 3.97 1.98
C LEU A 222 15.11 3.51 3.45
N PRO A 223 15.46 4.31 4.47
CA PRO A 223 15.18 3.94 5.86
C PRO A 223 13.69 3.90 6.16
N LEU A 224 12.86 4.75 5.51
CA LEU A 224 11.41 4.67 5.67
C LEU A 224 10.87 3.33 5.18
N ALA A 225 11.30 2.86 4.00
CA ALA A 225 10.85 1.59 3.46
C ALA A 225 11.23 0.43 4.39
N PHE A 226 12.45 0.45 4.93
CA PHE A 226 12.88 -0.54 5.94
C PHE A 226 12.04 -0.46 7.22
N TYR A 227 11.79 0.73 7.74
CA TYR A 227 10.97 0.92 8.94
C TYR A 227 9.53 0.43 8.73
N LEU A 228 8.87 0.84 7.64
CA LEU A 228 7.48 0.45 7.33
C LEU A 228 7.37 -1.04 7.04
N TYR A 229 8.35 -1.63 6.36
CA TYR A 229 8.41 -3.08 6.17
C TYR A 229 8.38 -3.80 7.51
N ASN A 230 9.27 -3.42 8.44
CA ASN A 230 9.28 -4.03 9.77
C ASN A 230 7.98 -3.75 10.53
N LEU A 231 7.47 -2.51 10.52
CA LEU A 231 6.26 -2.15 11.26
C LEU A 231 5.03 -2.94 10.80
N ILE A 232 4.88 -3.18 9.49
CA ILE A 232 3.74 -3.92 8.94
C ILE A 232 3.89 -5.43 9.19
N HIS A 233 5.13 -5.97 9.22
CA HIS A 233 5.39 -7.41 9.31
C HIS A 233 5.64 -7.93 10.74
N SER A 234 5.95 -7.08 11.72
CA SER A 234 6.46 -7.52 13.04
C SER A 234 5.45 -7.42 14.19
N THR A 235 4.17 -7.18 13.92
CA THR A 235 3.17 -7.26 14.99
C THR A 235 2.89 -8.72 15.32
N VAL A 236 3.51 -9.22 16.39
CA VAL A 236 2.93 -10.35 17.15
C VAL A 236 1.49 -9.92 17.47
N PRO A 237 0.47 -10.70 17.07
CA PRO A 237 -0.92 -10.38 17.33
C PRO A 237 -1.14 -10.04 18.79
N THR A 238 -2.15 -9.20 19.04
CA THR A 238 -2.77 -8.93 20.35
C THR A 238 -2.19 -9.77 21.49
N ARG A 239 -1.44 -9.16 22.43
CA ARG A 239 -0.90 -9.82 23.65
C ARG A 239 -2.05 -10.25 24.57
N ILE A 240 -2.82 -11.25 24.16
CA ILE A 240 -3.87 -11.87 24.95
C ILE A 240 -3.21 -13.01 25.71
N THR A 241 -3.29 -12.98 27.03
CA THR A 241 -2.89 -14.10 27.86
C THR A 241 -3.95 -15.19 27.74
N ILE A 242 -3.61 -16.28 27.03
CA ILE A 242 -4.49 -17.43 26.84
C ILE A 242 -4.51 -18.24 28.15
N PRO A 243 -5.67 -18.45 28.80
CA PRO A 243 -5.74 -19.26 30.01
C PRO A 243 -5.37 -20.71 29.75
N ASP A 244 -4.57 -21.31 30.63
CA ASP A 244 -4.17 -22.72 30.52
C ASP A 244 -5.37 -23.67 30.46
N VAL A 245 -6.43 -23.36 31.21
CA VAL A 245 -7.67 -24.14 31.21
C VAL A 245 -8.33 -24.14 29.83
N TYR A 246 -8.33 -23.01 29.11
CA TYR A 246 -8.89 -22.95 27.77
C TYR A 246 -8.07 -23.79 26.80
N LYS A 247 -6.73 -23.65 26.86
CA LYS A 247 -5.83 -24.43 26.01
C LYS A 247 -6.00 -25.94 26.28
N LYS A 248 -6.01 -26.36 27.54
CA LYS A 248 -6.14 -27.76 27.92
C LYS A 248 -7.47 -28.38 27.48
N GLU A 249 -8.58 -27.71 27.76
CA GLU A 249 -9.91 -28.28 27.48
C GLU A 249 -10.29 -28.17 25.99
N CYS A 250 -9.84 -27.13 25.29
CA CYS A 250 -10.29 -26.84 23.91
C CYS A 250 -9.24 -27.11 22.82
N SER A 251 -8.01 -27.57 23.15
CA SER A 251 -6.98 -27.90 22.15
C SER A 251 -6.73 -29.39 21.93
N THR A 252 -7.55 -30.27 22.52
CA THR A 252 -7.34 -31.73 22.46
C THR A 252 -7.73 -32.32 21.11
N CYS A 253 -8.84 -31.85 20.52
CA CYS A 253 -9.36 -32.39 19.25
C CYS A 253 -8.98 -31.53 18.03
N HIS A 254 -8.88 -30.21 18.21
CA HIS A 254 -8.49 -29.24 17.19
C HIS A 254 -7.57 -28.19 17.81
N MET A 255 -6.99 -27.29 17.02
CA MET A 255 -6.26 -26.15 17.60
C MET A 255 -7.18 -25.33 18.51
N ALA A 256 -6.66 -24.75 19.59
CA ALA A 256 -7.43 -23.76 20.36
C ALA A 256 -7.69 -22.55 19.46
N PHE A 257 -8.94 -22.37 19.03
CA PHE A 257 -9.29 -21.27 18.15
C PHE A 257 -9.12 -19.94 18.88
N PRO A 258 -8.46 -18.96 18.28
CA PRO A 258 -8.29 -17.67 18.94
C PRO A 258 -9.67 -17.00 19.12
N PRO A 259 -9.93 -16.30 20.22
CA PRO A 259 -11.26 -15.77 20.54
C PRO A 259 -11.76 -14.74 19.52
N ASN A 260 -10.83 -14.07 18.83
CA ASN A 260 -11.09 -12.96 17.94
C ASN A 260 -11.61 -13.35 16.54
N VAL A 261 -11.90 -14.62 16.27
CA VAL A 261 -12.39 -15.12 14.96
C VAL A 261 -13.89 -15.38 14.92
N LEU A 262 -14.58 -15.31 16.05
CA LEU A 262 -16.03 -15.42 16.15
C LEU A 262 -16.60 -14.29 17.03
N PRO A 263 -17.84 -13.85 16.79
CA PRO A 263 -18.52 -12.92 17.67
C PRO A 263 -18.84 -13.56 19.03
N ALA A 264 -19.03 -12.73 20.05
CA ALA A 264 -19.39 -13.18 21.40
C ALA A 264 -20.60 -14.11 21.41
N LYS A 265 -21.64 -13.77 20.63
CA LYS A 265 -22.86 -14.59 20.50
C LYS A 265 -22.59 -16.00 19.96
N SER A 266 -21.68 -16.15 19.00
CA SER A 266 -21.32 -17.47 18.47
C SER A 266 -20.63 -18.32 19.52
N TRP A 267 -19.75 -17.72 20.32
CA TRP A 267 -19.10 -18.41 21.44
C TRP A 267 -20.09 -18.87 22.49
N GLN A 268 -21.02 -18.01 22.89
CA GLN A 268 -22.08 -18.34 23.86
C GLN A 268 -22.98 -19.47 23.36
N ALA A 269 -23.44 -19.38 22.10
CA ALA A 269 -24.25 -20.42 21.49
C ALA A 269 -23.51 -21.77 21.46
N MET A 270 -22.23 -21.77 21.11
CA MET A 270 -21.41 -22.98 21.08
C MET A 270 -21.22 -23.59 22.48
N LEU A 271 -20.88 -22.77 23.48
CA LEU A 271 -20.62 -23.24 24.84
C LEU A 271 -21.89 -23.68 25.58
N SER A 272 -23.06 -23.19 25.17
CA SER A 272 -24.34 -23.62 25.75
C SER A 272 -24.72 -25.07 25.42
N ASN A 273 -24.16 -25.67 24.36
CA ASN A 273 -24.49 -27.01 23.91
C ASN A 273 -23.27 -27.89 23.62
N LEU A 274 -22.29 -27.91 24.52
CA LEU A 274 -21.08 -28.75 24.38
C LEU A 274 -21.34 -30.26 24.38
N LYS A 275 -22.55 -30.70 24.78
CA LYS A 275 -22.97 -32.11 24.68
C LYS A 275 -23.05 -32.59 23.23
N ASP A 276 -23.35 -31.67 22.32
CA ASP A 276 -23.36 -31.89 20.87
C ASP A 276 -22.42 -30.88 20.20
N HIS A 277 -21.13 -31.12 20.40
CA HIS A 277 -20.05 -30.33 19.82
C HIS A 277 -19.64 -30.92 18.47
N PHE A 278 -20.50 -30.71 17.47
CA PHE A 278 -20.28 -31.13 16.08
C PHE A 278 -20.14 -32.66 15.89
N GLY A 279 -20.94 -33.43 16.63
CA GLY A 279 -20.92 -34.90 16.60
C GLY A 279 -20.11 -35.55 17.72
N ASP A 280 -19.39 -34.75 18.52
CA ASP A 280 -18.68 -35.20 19.72
C ASP A 280 -19.26 -34.58 20.99
N ASN A 281 -18.95 -35.18 22.15
CA ASN A 281 -19.29 -34.63 23.45
C ASN A 281 -18.06 -33.96 24.08
N ALA A 282 -18.09 -32.63 24.18
CA ALA A 282 -17.05 -31.80 24.78
C ALA A 282 -17.54 -31.13 26.08
N SER A 283 -18.48 -31.76 26.79
CA SER A 283 -19.08 -31.20 28.01
C SER A 283 -18.03 -30.90 29.08
N LEU A 284 -18.19 -29.75 29.73
CA LEU A 284 -17.36 -29.28 30.82
C LEU A 284 -18.21 -29.04 32.06
N ASP A 285 -17.59 -29.07 33.23
CA ASP A 285 -18.25 -28.58 34.44
C ASP A 285 -18.59 -27.08 34.30
N GLU A 286 -19.61 -26.65 35.03
CA GLU A 286 -20.15 -25.30 34.90
C GLU A 286 -19.11 -24.21 35.23
N GLN A 287 -18.26 -24.44 36.22
CA GLN A 287 -17.25 -23.46 36.64
C GLN A 287 -16.19 -23.28 35.54
N THR A 288 -15.71 -24.38 34.96
CA THR A 288 -14.76 -24.37 33.85
C THR A 288 -15.36 -23.74 32.61
N ARG A 289 -16.59 -24.12 32.23
CA ARG A 289 -17.30 -23.54 31.09
C ARG A 289 -17.47 -22.03 31.24
N ASN A 290 -17.91 -21.54 32.40
CA ASN A 290 -18.12 -20.11 32.64
C ASN A 290 -16.81 -19.31 32.57
N LYS A 291 -15.68 -19.88 33.04
CA LYS A 291 -14.35 -19.25 32.90
C LYS A 291 -13.92 -19.14 31.43
N ILE A 292 -14.13 -20.22 30.65
CA ILE A 292 -13.79 -20.25 29.22
C ILE A 292 -14.69 -19.27 28.44
N GLU A 293 -16.00 -19.27 28.70
CA GLU A 293 -16.93 -18.33 28.08
C GLU A 293 -16.54 -16.89 28.36
N GLY A 294 -16.26 -16.54 29.61
CA GLY A 294 -15.85 -15.19 29.98
C GLY A 294 -14.58 -14.75 29.25
N PHE A 295 -13.60 -15.65 29.07
CA PHE A 295 -12.41 -15.37 28.28
C PHE A 295 -12.73 -15.15 26.79
N LEU A 296 -13.50 -16.04 26.17
CA LEU A 296 -13.83 -15.99 24.75
C LEU A 296 -14.69 -14.78 24.39
N VAL A 297 -15.69 -14.45 25.21
CA VAL A 297 -16.55 -13.28 25.03
C VAL A 297 -15.78 -11.97 25.23
N LYS A 298 -14.92 -11.90 26.26
CA LYS A 298 -14.12 -10.69 26.53
C LYS A 298 -13.15 -10.38 25.38
N ASN A 299 -12.62 -11.40 24.72
CA ASN A 299 -11.63 -11.27 23.65
C ASN A 299 -12.22 -11.60 22.27
N SER A 300 -13.55 -11.56 22.14
CA SER A 300 -14.25 -11.91 20.91
C SER A 300 -13.89 -10.98 19.75
N ALA A 301 -14.34 -11.32 18.54
CA ALA A 301 -14.02 -10.53 17.35
C ALA A 301 -14.43 -9.04 17.49
N GLU A 302 -15.47 -8.72 18.26
CA GLU A 302 -15.95 -7.34 18.50
C GLU A 302 -14.94 -6.51 19.30
N ASN A 303 -14.18 -7.16 20.18
CA ASN A 303 -13.22 -6.53 21.08
C ASN A 303 -11.78 -6.56 20.53
N SER A 304 -11.60 -7.10 19.32
CA SER A 304 -10.31 -7.24 18.66
C SER A 304 -9.85 -5.94 17.99
N THR A 305 -8.53 -5.84 17.79
CA THR A 305 -7.87 -4.85 16.94
C THR A 305 -7.17 -5.48 15.74
N GLU A 306 -7.47 -6.74 15.41
CA GLU A 306 -6.92 -7.45 14.25
C GLU A 306 -7.82 -7.35 13.00
N GLU A 307 -7.21 -7.08 11.85
CA GLU A 307 -7.89 -6.90 10.56
C GLU A 307 -8.90 -8.00 10.23
N ALA A 308 -8.44 -9.25 10.36
CA ALA A 308 -9.24 -10.42 10.08
C ALA A 308 -10.50 -10.48 10.95
N SER A 309 -10.44 -10.10 12.23
CA SER A 309 -11.59 -10.10 13.14
C SER A 309 -12.71 -9.20 12.63
N PHE A 310 -12.37 -8.00 12.15
CA PHE A 310 -13.36 -7.06 11.65
C PHE A 310 -13.95 -7.54 10.33
N LYS A 311 -13.09 -8.03 9.43
CA LYS A 311 -13.52 -8.52 8.11
C LYS A 311 -14.41 -9.76 8.26
N LEU A 312 -14.14 -10.64 9.24
CA LEU A 312 -15.01 -11.75 9.63
C LEU A 312 -16.38 -11.24 10.09
N LEU A 313 -16.42 -10.39 11.13
CA LEU A 313 -17.67 -9.83 11.68
C LEU A 313 -18.54 -9.14 10.63
N ARG A 314 -17.92 -8.33 9.75
CA ARG A 314 -18.64 -7.59 8.71
C ARG A 314 -19.34 -8.52 7.73
N SER A 315 -18.76 -9.69 7.47
CA SER A 315 -19.28 -10.64 6.49
C SER A 315 -20.41 -11.52 7.01
N ILE A 316 -20.78 -11.38 8.29
CA ILE A 316 -21.93 -12.06 8.88
C ILE A 316 -23.20 -11.27 8.53
N GLU A 317 -24.09 -11.89 7.76
CA GLU A 317 -25.35 -11.29 7.31
C GLU A 317 -26.38 -11.20 8.45
N ASP A 318 -26.67 -12.32 9.12
CA ASP A 318 -27.56 -12.36 10.28
C ASP A 318 -26.76 -12.19 11.58
N LYS A 319 -26.74 -10.96 12.11
CA LYS A 319 -26.10 -10.64 13.40
C LYS A 319 -26.89 -11.14 14.61
N ASN A 320 -28.15 -11.53 14.43
CA ASN A 320 -28.95 -12.10 15.50
C ASN A 320 -28.63 -13.58 15.68
N ASN A 321 -28.40 -14.31 14.59
CA ASN A 321 -28.00 -15.71 14.58
C ASN A 321 -26.69 -15.92 13.81
N PRO A 322 -25.55 -15.47 14.37
CA PRO A 322 -24.26 -15.61 13.70
C PRO A 322 -23.83 -17.09 13.61
N PRO A 323 -23.06 -17.48 12.57
CA PRO A 323 -22.53 -18.84 12.46
C PRO A 323 -21.65 -19.22 13.64
N ILE A 324 -21.72 -20.49 14.07
CA ILE A 324 -20.82 -21.03 15.10
C ILE A 324 -19.57 -21.68 14.51
N ARG A 325 -19.50 -21.89 13.19
CA ARG A 325 -18.28 -22.36 12.52
C ARG A 325 -17.59 -21.21 11.78
N ILE A 326 -16.28 -21.08 11.98
CA ILE A 326 -15.46 -20.09 11.29
C ILE A 326 -15.54 -20.27 9.77
N THR A 327 -15.58 -21.52 9.30
CA THR A 327 -15.64 -21.87 7.88
C THR A 327 -16.96 -21.50 7.20
N GLU A 328 -18.02 -21.22 7.97
CA GLU A 328 -19.32 -20.77 7.45
C GLU A 328 -19.38 -19.24 7.29
N ILE A 329 -18.40 -18.51 7.83
CA ILE A 329 -18.32 -17.06 7.68
C ILE A 329 -17.90 -16.70 6.25
N ALA A 330 -18.68 -15.85 5.59
CA ALA A 330 -18.49 -15.53 4.16
C ALA A 330 -17.09 -14.98 3.84
N TYR A 331 -16.50 -14.16 4.73
CA TYR A 331 -15.13 -13.68 4.56
C TYR A 331 -14.09 -14.81 4.51
N TRP A 332 -14.22 -15.80 5.41
CA TRP A 332 -13.33 -16.97 5.43
C TRP A 332 -13.42 -17.71 4.09
N GLY A 333 -14.65 -18.02 3.65
CA GLY A 333 -14.89 -18.72 2.39
C GLY A 333 -14.34 -17.96 1.18
N LYS A 334 -14.50 -16.63 1.14
CA LYS A 334 -13.96 -15.78 0.08
C LYS A 334 -12.44 -15.83 0.02
N LYS A 335 -11.75 -15.70 1.16
CA LYS A 335 -10.28 -15.71 1.23
C LYS A 335 -9.69 -17.09 0.91
N HIS A 336 -10.41 -18.17 1.23
CA HIS A 336 -9.95 -19.54 0.98
C HIS A 336 -10.41 -20.14 -0.36
N LYS A 337 -11.21 -19.42 -1.15
CA LYS A 337 -11.77 -19.90 -2.43
C LYS A 337 -10.72 -20.34 -3.45
N GLY A 338 -9.54 -19.70 -3.45
CA GLY A 338 -8.45 -20.00 -4.38
C GLY A 338 -7.59 -21.21 -3.99
N ILE A 339 -7.80 -21.79 -2.81
CA ILE A 339 -6.99 -22.92 -2.32
C ILE A 339 -7.49 -24.22 -2.95
N LYS A 340 -6.60 -24.90 -3.68
CA LYS A 340 -6.91 -26.18 -4.33
C LYS A 340 -7.32 -27.23 -3.29
N PRO A 341 -8.32 -28.09 -3.57
CA PRO A 341 -8.76 -29.13 -2.64
C PRO A 341 -7.65 -30.04 -2.12
N ASP A 342 -6.62 -30.32 -2.93
CA ASP A 342 -5.52 -31.21 -2.55
C ASP A 342 -4.63 -30.64 -1.45
N VAL A 343 -4.58 -29.31 -1.28
CA VAL A 343 -3.86 -28.68 -0.16
C VAL A 343 -4.46 -29.14 1.17
N TYR A 344 -5.79 -29.24 1.27
CA TYR A 344 -6.45 -29.71 2.50
C TYR A 344 -6.24 -31.20 2.76
N LYS A 345 -5.82 -31.97 1.75
CA LYS A 345 -5.45 -33.40 1.88
C LYS A 345 -3.98 -33.57 2.24
N HIS A 346 -3.16 -32.51 2.19
CA HIS A 346 -1.76 -32.58 2.52
C HIS A 346 -1.57 -33.03 3.99
N LYS A 347 -0.59 -33.89 4.26
CA LYS A 347 -0.39 -34.52 5.57
C LYS A 347 -0.19 -33.52 6.71
N SER A 348 0.35 -32.34 6.42
CA SER A 348 0.54 -31.28 7.42
C SER A 348 -0.68 -30.37 7.60
N VAL A 349 -1.62 -30.35 6.65
CA VAL A 349 -2.82 -29.49 6.70
C VAL A 349 -4.00 -30.29 7.23
N THR A 350 -4.23 -31.49 6.69
CA THR A 350 -5.26 -32.50 7.05
C THR A 350 -6.73 -32.06 6.97
N SER A 351 -7.04 -30.79 7.23
CA SER A 351 -8.40 -30.26 7.26
C SER A 351 -8.41 -28.74 7.10
N ARG A 352 -9.60 -28.19 6.83
CA ARG A 352 -9.82 -26.73 6.75
C ARG A 352 -9.70 -26.01 8.08
N ILE A 353 -9.73 -26.74 9.20
CA ILE A 353 -9.75 -26.19 10.55
C ILE A 353 -8.35 -26.10 11.19
N ASN A 354 -7.33 -26.68 10.55
CA ASN A 354 -5.94 -26.57 11.00
C ASN A 354 -5.32 -25.28 10.47
N CYS A 355 -5.77 -24.13 10.99
CA CYS A 355 -5.29 -22.84 10.52
C CYS A 355 -3.78 -22.68 10.74
N THR A 356 -3.22 -23.26 11.80
CA THR A 356 -1.79 -23.22 12.12
C THR A 356 -0.89 -23.87 11.06
N ALA A 357 -1.43 -24.77 10.23
CA ALA A 357 -0.65 -25.37 9.14
C ALA A 357 -0.25 -24.37 8.05
N CYS A 358 -1.07 -23.32 7.85
CA CYS A 358 -0.84 -22.30 6.83
C CYS A 358 -0.57 -20.91 7.41
N HIS A 359 -1.05 -20.63 8.63
CA HIS A 359 -0.95 -19.33 9.29
C HIS A 359 -0.07 -19.44 10.53
N LYS A 360 1.12 -18.85 10.48
CA LYS A 360 2.15 -18.96 11.53
C LYS A 360 1.66 -18.60 12.93
N TRP A 361 0.77 -17.61 13.04
CA TRP A 361 0.31 -17.03 14.31
C TRP A 361 -1.19 -17.22 14.58
N ALA A 362 -1.83 -18.19 13.92
CA ALA A 362 -3.28 -18.40 14.06
C ALA A 362 -3.72 -18.69 15.50
N GLU A 363 -2.91 -19.37 16.32
CA GLU A 363 -3.24 -19.64 17.73
C GLU A 363 -3.34 -18.36 18.59
N TYR A 364 -2.73 -17.26 18.14
CA TYR A 364 -2.78 -15.96 18.81
C TYR A 364 -3.74 -14.98 18.13
N GLY A 365 -4.44 -15.41 17.08
CA GLY A 365 -5.44 -14.59 16.40
C GLY A 365 -4.91 -13.67 15.30
N SER A 366 -3.65 -13.82 14.85
CA SER A 366 -3.17 -13.16 13.62
C SER A 366 -3.38 -14.06 12.41
N PHE A 367 -3.91 -13.43 11.36
CA PHE A 367 -4.10 -14.02 10.04
C PHE A 367 -3.53 -13.11 8.95
N GLU A 368 -2.45 -12.39 9.27
CA GLU A 368 -1.78 -11.48 8.34
C GLU A 368 -1.26 -12.20 7.10
N ASP A 369 -1.50 -11.63 5.92
CA ASP A 369 -1.18 -12.27 4.65
C ASP A 369 0.32 -12.56 4.48
N ASN A 370 1.18 -11.71 5.07
CA ASN A 370 2.63 -11.87 5.04
C ASN A 370 3.16 -13.10 5.81
N ASP A 371 2.39 -13.58 6.78
CA ASP A 371 2.74 -14.73 7.63
C ASP A 371 2.15 -16.05 7.10
N ILE A 372 1.44 -16.00 5.97
CA ILE A 372 0.86 -17.18 5.34
C ILE A 372 1.94 -17.99 4.62
N ARG A 373 2.01 -19.29 4.92
CA ARG A 373 2.90 -20.27 4.28
C ARG A 373 2.08 -21.52 3.97
N ILE A 374 1.63 -21.65 2.73
CA ILE A 374 0.86 -22.83 2.31
C ILE A 374 1.84 -23.99 2.03
N PRO A 375 1.72 -25.14 2.73
CA PRO A 375 2.51 -26.33 2.43
C PRO A 375 2.28 -26.78 0.97
N ARG A 376 3.37 -27.16 0.30
CA ARG A 376 3.35 -27.59 -1.11
C ARG A 376 3.36 -29.09 -1.25
#